data_AF-A0A522X1H3-F1
#
_entry.id   AF-A0A522X1H3-F1
#
_cell.length_a   1.000
_cell.length_b   1.000
_cell.length_c   1.000
_cell.angle_alpha   90.00
_cell.angle_beta   90.00
_cell.angle_gamma   90.00
#
_symmetry.space_group_name_H-M   'P 1'
#
loop_
_entity.id
_entity.type
_entity.pdbx_description
1 polymer ?
#
loop_
_entity_poly.entity_id
_entity_poly.type
_entity_poly.pdbx_seq_one_letter_code
_entity_poly.pdbx_strand_id
1 'polypeptide(L)' 'MDSLEVAVNKLAEFPDRGCIPKELLSLGIRQYRQVIEKPYRIIYETFADKVVVHAILDGRRDMQTLLMQRILRV' A
#
# COMPACT_ATOMS: atom_id res chain seq x y z
N MET A 1 -13.85 -17.00 -3.10
CA MET A 1 -12.64 -16.42 -2.49
C MET A 1 -12.39 -15.10 -3.18
N ASP A 2 -12.53 -14.01 -2.44
CA ASP A 2 -12.43 -12.65 -2.98
C ASP A 2 -11.01 -12.39 -3.48
N SER A 3 -10.88 -11.80 -4.69
CA SER A 3 -9.57 -11.52 -5.31
C SER A 3 -8.65 -10.67 -4.42
N LEU A 4 -9.23 -9.89 -3.51
CA LEU A 4 -8.51 -9.09 -2.51
C LEU A 4 -7.80 -9.96 -1.46
N GLU A 5 -8.45 -11.03 -0.99
CA GLU A 5 -7.90 -11.97 -0.02
C GLU A 5 -6.69 -12.70 -0.61
N VAL A 6 -6.79 -13.15 -1.86
CA VAL A 6 -5.69 -13.76 -2.61
C VAL A 6 -4.51 -12.80 -2.75
N ALA A 7 -4.77 -11.52 -3.02
CA ALA A 7 -3.71 -10.53 -3.15
C ALA A 7 -3.02 -10.19 -1.81
N VAL A 8 -3.77 -10.17 -0.71
CA VAL A 8 -3.22 -9.96 0.63
C VAL A 8 -2.38 -11.16 1.07
N ASN A 9 -2.84 -12.39 0.83
CA ASN A 9 -2.05 -13.59 1.14
C ASN A 9 -0.73 -13.62 0.35
N LYS A 10 -0.77 -13.24 -0.93
CA LYS A 10 0.46 -13.11 -1.75
C LYS A 10 1.43 -12.04 -1.27
N LEU A 11 0.98 -11.03 -0.52
CA LEU A 11 1.88 -10.05 0.09
C LEU A 11 2.72 -10.67 1.21
N ALA A 12 2.20 -11.67 1.92
CA ALA A 12 2.96 -12.39 2.94
C ALA A 12 4.10 -13.23 2.34
N GLU A 13 3.85 -13.84 1.17
CA GLU A 13 4.86 -14.64 0.45
C GLU A 13 5.86 -13.78 -0.33
N PHE A 14 5.41 -12.66 -0.91
CA PHE A 14 6.21 -11.79 -1.77
C PHE A 14 6.09 -10.31 -1.37
N PRO A 15 6.61 -9.91 -0.20
CA PRO A 15 6.51 -8.54 0.31
C PRO A 15 7.21 -7.50 -0.58
N ASP A 16 8.27 -7.88 -1.30
CA ASP A 16 9.04 -6.97 -2.15
C ASP A 16 8.40 -6.63 -3.50
N ARG A 17 7.27 -7.29 -3.86
CA ARG A 17 6.60 -7.08 -5.16
C ARG A 17 5.97 -5.69 -5.32
N GLY A 18 5.69 -5.01 -4.22
CA GLY A 18 5.09 -3.68 -4.22
C GLY A 18 6.11 -2.59 -4.47
N CYS A 19 5.70 -1.58 -5.25
CA CYS A 19 6.50 -0.40 -5.53
C CYS A 19 6.27 0.68 -4.47
N ILE A 20 7.22 1.61 -4.30
CA ILE A 20 7.02 2.77 -3.43
C ILE A 20 6.02 3.72 -4.12
N PRO A 21 4.95 4.18 -3.44
CA PRO A 21 4.06 5.19 -3.99
C PRO A 21 4.84 6.44 -4.41
N LYS A 22 4.62 6.95 -5.62
CA LYS A 22 5.38 8.10 -6.14
C LYS A 22 5.20 9.34 -5.28
N GLU A 23 4.01 9.50 -4.69
CA GLU A 23 3.65 10.60 -3.80
C GLU A 23 4.49 10.59 -2.53
N LEU A 24 4.78 9.39 -1.99
CA LEU A 24 5.63 9.21 -0.82
C LEU A 24 7.11 9.29 -1.18
N LEU A 25 7.49 8.76 -2.35
CA LEU A 25 8.85 8.86 -2.87
C LEU A 25 9.28 10.32 -3.06
N SER A 26 8.40 11.20 -3.57
CA SER A 26 8.67 12.63 -3.70
C SER A 26 8.87 13.35 -2.37
N LEU A 27 8.35 12.78 -1.28
CA LEU A 27 8.53 13.28 0.09
C LEU A 27 9.75 12.65 0.79
N GLY A 28 10.51 11.79 0.11
CA GLY A 28 11.64 11.05 0.69
C GLY A 28 11.23 9.85 1.54
N ILE A 29 9.93 9.52 1.57
CA ILE A 29 9.38 8.43 2.38
C ILE A 29 9.45 7.13 1.58
N ARG A 30 10.21 6.16 2.09
CA ARG A 30 10.52 4.89 1.39
C ARG A 30 10.06 3.64 2.12
N GLN A 31 9.59 3.77 3.37
CA GLN A 31 9.15 2.61 4.15
C GLN A 31 7.83 1.99 3.65
N TYR A 32 7.00 2.77 2.95
CA TYR A 32 5.72 2.30 2.45
C TYR A 32 5.82 1.76 1.03
N ARG A 33 5.11 0.65 0.80
CA ARG A 33 4.94 0.01 -0.50
C ARG A 33 3.47 -0.05 -0.87
N GLN A 34 3.20 -0.16 -2.16
CA GLN A 34 1.87 -0.35 -2.69
C GLN A 34 1.81 -1.50 -3.70
N VAL A 35 0.67 -2.18 -3.72
CA VAL A 35 0.25 -3.08 -4.80
C VAL A 35 -1.12 -2.61 -5.31
N ILE A 36 -1.32 -2.68 -6.63
CA ILE A 36 -2.56 -2.29 -7.29
C ILE A 36 -3.29 -3.56 -7.73
N GLU A 37 -4.45 -3.80 -7.14
CA GLU A 37 -5.39 -4.87 -7.48
C GLU A 37 -6.69 -4.20 -7.89
N LYS A 38 -6.79 -3.83 -9.17
CA LYS A 38 -7.84 -2.93 -9.67
C LYS A 38 -9.24 -3.36 -9.17
N PRO A 39 -10.08 -2.41 -8.68
CA PRO A 39 -9.82 -0.98 -8.58
C PRO A 39 -9.02 -0.58 -7.33
N TYR A 40 -8.67 -1.51 -6.45
CA TYR A 40 -8.06 -1.25 -5.16
C TYR A 40 -6.54 -1.06 -5.22
N ARG A 41 -6.02 -0.26 -4.30
CA ARG A 41 -4.61 -0.08 -4.00
C ARG A 41 -4.40 -0.44 -2.53
N ILE A 42 -3.53 -1.41 -2.28
CA ILE A 42 -3.15 -1.85 -0.94
C ILE A 42 -1.84 -1.16 -0.59
N ILE A 43 -1.83 -0.42 0.51
CA ILE A 43 -0.65 0.26 1.05
C ILE A 43 -0.22 -0.51 2.29
N TYR A 44 1.04 -0.90 2.30
CA TYR A 44 1.60 -1.73 3.34
C TYR A 44 3.05 -1.35 3.63
N GLU A 45 3.54 -1.83 4.75
CA GLU A 45 4.91 -1.70 5.19
C GLU A 45 5.47 -3.09 5.49
N THR A 46 6.74 -3.28 5.14
CA THR A 46 7.45 -4.54 5.32
C THR A 46 8.41 -4.40 6.49
N PHE A 47 8.19 -5.19 7.53
CA PHE A 47 9.13 -5.38 8.63
C PHE A 47 9.89 -6.70 8.43
N ALA A 48 10.89 -6.97 9.26
CA ALA A 48 11.76 -8.14 9.13
C ALA A 48 10.98 -9.48 9.12
N ASP A 49 9.87 -9.56 9.86
CA ASP A 49 9.10 -10.78 10.11
C ASP A 49 7.63 -10.68 9.69
N LYS A 50 7.16 -9.50 9.26
CA LYS A 50 5.74 -9.26 9.00
C LYS A 50 5.47 -8.18 7.97
N VAL A 51 4.31 -8.29 7.35
CA VAL A 51 3.72 -7.28 6.49
C VAL A 51 2.55 -6.63 7.22
N VAL A 52 2.56 -5.31 7.34
CA VAL A 52 1.48 -4.54 7.95
C VAL A 52 0.75 -3.78 6.87
N VAL A 53 -0.53 -4.12 6.66
CA VAL A 53 -1.40 -3.37 5.75
C VAL A 53 -1.95 -2.15 6.48
N HIS A 54 -1.58 -0.96 6.01
CA HIS A 54 -2.02 0.32 6.58
C HIS A 54 -3.33 0.80 5.98
N ALA A 55 -3.56 0.55 4.68
CA ALA A 55 -4.78 0.95 4.01
C ALA A 55 -5.09 0.10 2.78
N ILE A 56 -6.39 -0.15 2.56
CA ILE A 56 -6.92 -0.63 1.28
C ILE A 56 -7.82 0.49 0.76
N LEU A 57 -7.44 1.09 -0.36
CA LEU A 57 -8.09 2.26 -0.93
C LEU A 57 -8.62 1.93 -2.32
N ASP A 58 -9.78 2.45 -2.70
CA ASP A 58 -10.19 2.44 -4.10
C ASP A 58 -9.33 3.47 -4.85
N GLY A 59 -8.51 2.99 -5.80
CA GLY A 59 -7.58 3.80 -6.60
C GLY A 59 -8.25 4.77 -7.56
N ARG A 60 -9.59 4.81 -7.61
CA ARG A 60 -10.37 5.84 -8.30
C ARG A 60 -10.49 7.15 -7.50
N ARG A 61 -10.11 7.17 -6.22
CA ARG A 61 -10.15 8.37 -5.36
C ARG A 61 -8.82 9.15 -5.44
N ASP A 62 -8.84 10.43 -5.06
CA ASP A 62 -7.65 11.29 -4.99
C ASP A 62 -6.63 10.72 -3.99
N MET A 63 -5.66 9.99 -4.53
CA MET A 63 -4.71 9.20 -3.76
C MET A 63 -3.78 10.07 -2.93
N GLN A 64 -3.40 11.25 -3.45
CA GLN A 64 -2.48 12.15 -2.77
C GLN A 64 -3.12 12.70 -1.49
N THR A 65 -4.37 13.15 -1.58
CA THR A 65 -5.13 13.66 -0.43
C THR A 65 -5.36 12.57 0.61
N LEU A 66 -5.78 11.37 0.20
CA LEU A 66 -6.06 10.25 1.11
C LEU A 66 -4.80 9.71 1.81
N LEU A 67 -3.68 9.63 1.10
CA LEU A 67 -2.39 9.24 1.66
C LEU A 67 -1.90 10.24 2.70
N MET A 68 -1.96 11.54 2.39
CA MET A 68 -1.55 12.59 3.32
C MET A 68 -2.38 12.55 4.61
N GLN A 69 -3.71 12.44 4.53
CA GLN A 69 -4.57 12.40 5.71
C GLN A 69 -4.35 11.15 6.59
N ARG A 70 -4.12 9.98 6.00
CA ARG A 70 -4.01 8.73 6.77
C ARG A 70 -2.61 8.44 7.30
N ILE A 71 -1.58 8.71 6.50
CA ILE A 71 -0.20 8.33 6.83
C ILE A 71 0.52 9.47 7.55
N LEU A 72 0.32 10.71 7.10
CA LEU A 72 1.06 11.85 7.66
C LEU A 72 0.34 12.51 8.84
N ARG A 73 -0.94 12.19 9.10
CA ARG A 73 -1.77 12.82 10.16
C ARG A 73 -1.62 14.35 10.22
N VAL A 74 -1.53 15.01 9.06
CA VAL A 74 -1.53 16.49 8.98
C VAL A 74 -2.95 16.99 8.85
#